data_AF-A0A931M1D0-F1
#
_entry.id   AF-A0A931M1D0-F1
#
_cell.length_a   1.000
_cell.length_b   1.000
_cell.length_c   1.000
_cell.angle_alpha   90.00
_cell.angle_beta   90.00
_cell.angle_gamma   90.00
#
_symmetry.space_group_name_H-M   'P 1'
#
loop_
_entity.id
_entity.type
_entity.pdbx_description
1 polymer ?
#
loop_
_entity_poly.entity_id
_entity_poly.type
_entity_poly.pdbx_seq_one_letter_code
_entity_poly.pdbx_strand_id
1 'polypeptide(L)' 'MRILIIEDEEAAVKRLQKMLKEITPESEVADSLVSIKSSVQWLKSNPQPDLVLMDVHLA' A
#
# COMPACT_ATOMS: atom_id res chain seq x y z
N MET A 1 -0.72 -0.95 -13.08
CA MET A 1 -0.91 -1.88 -11.94
C MET A 1 -1.29 -1.08 -10.72
N ARG A 2 -2.36 -1.45 -10.02
CA ARG A 2 -2.86 -0.77 -8.82
C ARG A 2 -2.30 -1.45 -7.57
N ILE A 3 -1.52 -0.70 -6.79
CA ILE A 3 -0.77 -1.22 -5.65
C ILE A 3 -1.34 -0.63 -4.36
N LEU A 4 -1.66 -1.47 -3.39
CA LEU A 4 -2.02 -1.04 -2.03
C LEU A 4 -0.82 -1.22 -1.10
N ILE A 5 -0.50 -0.20 -0.31
CA ILE A 5 0.54 -0.28 0.73
C ILE A 5 -0.14 -0.35 2.11
N ILE A 6 0.28 -1.28 2.96
CA ILE A 6 -0.16 -1.40 4.34
C ILE A 6 1.08 -1.37 5.23
N GLU A 7 1.29 -0.26 5.93
CA GLU A 7 2.53 0.08 6.62
C GLU A 7 2.21 1.18 7.63
N ASP A 8 2.59 1.00 8.89
CA ASP A 8 2.32 1.96 9.97
C ASP A 8 3.38 3.07 10.05
N GLU A 9 4.58 2.83 9.51
CA GLU A 9 5.65 3.81 9.43
C GLU A 9 5.61 4.67 8.14
N GLU A 10 5.31 5.96 8.28
CA GLU A 10 5.26 6.91 7.14
C GLU A 10 6.59 6.97 6.35
N ALA A 11 7.73 6.81 7.03
CA ALA A 11 9.04 6.80 6.38
C ALA A 11 9.21 5.59 5.45
N ALA A 12 8.72 4.42 5.85
CA ALA A 12 8.74 3.21 5.04
C ALA A 12 7.82 3.34 3.82
N VAL A 13 6.61 3.91 3.99
CA VAL A 13 5.69 4.22 2.86
C VAL A 13 6.38 5.11 1.83
N LYS A 14 6.98 6.23 2.24
CA LYS A 14 7.66 7.17 1.33
C LYS A 14 8.81 6.50 0.57
N ARG A 15 9.57 5.64 1.26
CA ARG A 15 10.65 4.87 0.64
C ARG A 15 10.11 3.88 -0.41
N LEU A 16 9.06 3.13 -0.07
CA LEU A 16 8.42 2.19 -1.00
C LEU A 16 7.86 2.90 -2.22
N GLN A 17 7.15 4.02 -2.04
CA GLN A 17 6.63 4.83 -3.15
C GLN A 17 7.73 5.31 -4.09
N LYS A 18 8.87 5.76 -3.54
CA LYS A 18 10.05 6.14 -4.34
C LYS A 18 10.57 4.97 -5.17
N MET A 19 10.75 3.80 -4.54
CA MET A 19 11.23 2.59 -5.23
C MET A 19 10.25 2.13 -6.32
N LEU A 20 8.95 2.15 -6.05
CA LEU A 20 7.92 1.80 -7.03
C LEU A 20 7.96 2.73 -8.23
N LYS A 21 8.14 4.04 -8.02
CA LYS A 21 8.28 5.02 -9.10
C LYS A 21 9.52 4.79 -9.96
N GLU A 22 10.60 4.26 -9.39
CA GLU A 22 11.83 3.95 -10.12
C GLU A 22 11.72 2.63 -10.91
N ILE A 23 11.02 1.63 -10.36
CA ILE A 23 10.94 0.28 -10.94
C ILE A 23 9.78 0.13 -11.93
N THR A 24 8.61 0.70 -11.61
CA THR A 24 7.37 0.62 -12.40
C THR A 24 6.63 1.96 -12.36
N PRO A 25 7.11 2.97 -13.12
CA PRO A 25 6.54 4.31 -13.15
C PRO A 25 5.05 4.37 -13.58
N GLU A 26 4.58 3.37 -14.32
CA GLU A 26 3.21 3.22 -14.79
C GLU A 26 2.27 2.58 -13.75
N SER A 27 2.80 2.11 -12.62
CA SER A 27 1.99 1.66 -11.49
C SER A 27 1.39 2.85 -10.73
N GLU A 28 0.23 2.62 -10.14
CA GLU A 28 -0.49 3.58 -9.30
C GLU A 28 -0.53 3.03 -7.88
N VAL A 29 -0.07 3.84 -6.91
CA VAL A 29 -0.31 3.54 -5.49
C VAL A 29 -1.73 3.99 -5.15
N ALA A 30 -2.61 3.03 -4.95
CA ALA A 30 -4.04 3.23 -4.72
C ALA A 30 -4.32 3.91 -3.37
N ASP A 31 -3.60 3.50 -2.34
CA ASP A 31 -3.67 4.04 -0.99
C ASP A 31 -2.48 3.53 -0.14
N SER A 32 -2.28 4.15 1.02
CA SER A 32 -1.35 3.70 2.07
C SER A 32 -2.06 3.67 3.42
N LEU A 33 -2.16 2.49 4.03
CA LEU A 33 -2.98 2.23 5.21
C LEU A 33 -2.11 1.80 6.40
N VAL A 34 -2.45 2.25 7.61
CA VAL A 34 -1.61 2.05 8.80
C VAL A 34 -2.10 0.95 9.75
N SER A 35 -3.22 0.28 9.44
CA SER A 35 -3.81 -0.71 10.36
C SER A 35 -4.54 -1.83 9.63
N ILE A 36 -4.70 -2.97 10.30
CA ILE A 36 -5.51 -4.09 9.81
C ILE A 36 -6.96 -3.64 9.61
N LYS A 37 -7.51 -2.86 10.54
CA LYS A 37 -8.91 -2.40 10.48
C LYS A 37 -9.18 -1.55 9.23
N SER A 38 -8.32 -0.57 8.95
CA SER A 38 -8.45 0.27 7.76
C SER A 38 -8.24 -0.55 6.48
N SER A 39 -7.33 -1.51 6.50
CA SER A 39 -7.06 -2.43 5.37
C SER A 39 -8.27 -3.29 5.00
N VAL A 40 -8.91 -3.91 5.99
CA VAL A 40 -10.13 -4.70 5.78
C VAL A 40 -11.27 -3.84 5.24
N GLN A 41 -11.45 -2.62 5.79
CA GLN A 41 -12.49 -1.71 5.32
C GLN A 41 -12.23 -1.27 3.88
N TRP A 42 -10.99 -0.95 3.55
CA TRP A 42 -10.59 -0.48 2.23
C TRP A 42 -10.82 -1.57 1.17
N LEU A 43 -10.37 -2.81 1.44
CA LEU A 43 -10.54 -3.95 0.52
C LEU A 43 -12.01 -4.31 0.27
N LYS A 44 -12.91 -4.04 1.22
CA LYS A 44 -14.35 -4.23 1.04
C LYS A 44 -15.03 -3.13 0.23
N SER A 45 -14.45 -1.93 0.20
CA SER A 45 -15.10 -0.72 -0.32
C SER A 45 -14.51 -0.23 -1.64
N ASN A 46 -13.33 -0.75 -2.03
CA ASN A 46 -12.60 -0.32 -3.21
C ASN A 46 -12.39 -1.51 -4.17
N PRO A 47 -12.16 -1.23 -5.47
CA PRO A 47 -11.71 -2.25 -6.40
C PRO A 47 -10.46 -2.97 -5.88
N GLN A 48 -10.41 -4.29 -6.07
CA GLN A 48 -9.30 -5.12 -5.63
C GLN A 48 -7.99 -4.65 -6.29
N PRO A 49 -6.91 -4.45 -5.51
CA PRO A 49 -5.62 -4.08 -6.07
C PRO A 49 -4.99 -5.30 -6.75
N ASP A 50 -4.09 -5.04 -7.69
CA ASP A 50 -3.31 -6.09 -8.36
C ASP A 50 -2.20 -6.64 -7.44
N LEU A 51 -1.67 -5.79 -6.55
CA LEU A 51 -0.59 -6.12 -5.62
C LEU A 51 -0.82 -5.42 -4.28
N VAL A 52 -0.55 -6.14 -3.19
CA VAL A 52 -0.50 -5.57 -1.83
C VAL A 52 0.91 -5.73 -1.28
N LEU A 53 1.50 -4.62 -0.84
CA LEU A 53 2.73 -4.59 -0.04
C LEU A 53 2.32 -4.34 1.41
N MET A 54 2.59 -5.29 2.29
CA MET A 54 2.11 -5.23 3.67
C MET A 54 3.24 -5.55 4.64
N ASP A 55 3.41 -4.71 5.66
CA ASP A 55 4.21 -5.07 6.82
C ASP A 55 3.51 -6.17 7.64
N VAL A 56 4.28 -7.17 8.04
CA VAL A 56 3.83 -8.30 8.84
C VAL A 56 3.68 -7.94 10.31
N HIS A 57 4.32 -6.87 10.79
CA HIS A 57 4.23 -6.41 12.17
C HIS A 57 3.42 -5.12 12.30
N LEU A 58 2.11 -5.21 12.07
CA LEU A 58 1.20 -4.11 12.37
C LEU A 58 0.83 -4.14 13.87
N ALA A 59 1.24 -3.12 14.62
CA ALA A 59 0.97 -2.99 16.07
C ALA A 59 -0.49 -2.62 16.40
#